data_AF-A0A5J9VV65-F1
#
_entry.id   AF-A0A5J9VV65-F1
#
_cell.length_a   1.000
_cell.length_b   1.000
_cell.length_c   1.000
_cell.angle_alpha   90.00
_cell.angle_beta   90.00
_cell.angle_gamma   90.00
#
_symmetry.space_group_name_H-M   'P 1'
#
loop_
_entity.id
_entity.type
_entity.pdbx_description
1 polymer ?
#
loop_
_entity_poly.entity_id
_entity_poly.type
_entity_poly.pdbx_seq_one_letter_code
_entity_poly.pdbx_strand_id
1 'polypeptide(L)' 'MVPHLGTQAWIRSLNFSVVDDWRAWHLGGQSAGFTISYLNNMTFTTIKVQSVHA' A
#
# COMPACT_ATOMS: atom_id res chain seq x y z
N MET A 1 2.70 -10.30 -15.25
CA MET A 1 2.20 -9.14 -14.47
C MET A 1 1.37 -9.64 -13.30
N VAL A 2 1.55 -9.10 -12.09
CA VAL A 2 0.79 -9.49 -10.90
C VAL A 2 -0.08 -8.30 -10.47
N PRO A 3 -1.42 -8.42 -10.42
CA PRO A 3 -2.28 -7.34 -9.94
C PRO A 3 -2.04 -7.04 -8.45
N HIS A 4 -1.92 -5.77 -8.07
CA HIS A 4 -1.71 -5.37 -6.68
C HIS A 4 -2.83 -5.86 -5.74
N LEU A 5 -4.07 -5.96 -6.24
CA LEU A 5 -5.20 -6.49 -5.46
C LEU A 5 -4.99 -7.97 -5.08
N GLY A 6 -4.34 -8.76 -5.93
CA GLY A 6 -4.01 -10.15 -5.64
C GLY A 6 -2.96 -10.25 -4.53
N THR A 7 -1.90 -9.45 -4.62
CA THR A 7 -0.89 -9.34 -3.56
C THR A 7 -1.52 -8.90 -2.24
N GLN A 8 -2.43 -7.92 -2.28
CA GLN A 8 -3.13 -7.43 -1.09
C GLN A 8 -4.04 -8.50 -0.47
N ALA A 9 -4.76 -9.28 -1.28
CA ALA A 9 -5.60 -10.38 -0.80
C ALA A 9 -4.74 -11.49 -0.16
N TRP A 10 -3.61 -11.83 -0.78
CA TRP A 10 -2.66 -12.78 -0.22
C TRP A 10 -2.10 -12.31 1.12
N ILE A 11 -1.65 -11.06 1.23
CA ILE A 11 -1.18 -10.48 2.50
C ILE A 11 -2.25 -10.55 3.59
N ARG A 12 -3.51 -10.24 3.27
CA ARG A 12 -4.62 -10.35 4.23
C ARG A 12 -4.88 -11.79 4.69
N SER A 13 -4.64 -12.78 3.84
CA SER A 13 -4.79 -14.20 4.20
C SER A 13 -3.80 -14.66 5.28
N LEU A 14 -2.70 -13.93 5.48
CA LEU A 14 -1.73 -14.21 6.55
C LEU A 14 -2.26 -13.85 7.95
N ASN A 15 -3.37 -13.09 8.03
CA ASN A 15 -4.10 -12.79 9.27
C ASN A 15 -3.25 -12.14 10.38
N PHE A 16 -2.33 -11.25 10.01
CA PHE A 16 -1.61 -10.42 10.97
C PHE A 16 -2.47 -9.22 11.38
N SER A 17 -2.42 -8.86 12.68
CA SER A 17 -3.08 -7.65 13.18
C SER A 17 -2.51 -6.40 12.52
N VAL A 18 -3.39 -5.48 12.14
CA VAL A 18 -3.01 -4.15 11.62
C VAL A 18 -2.54 -3.28 12.78
N VAL A 19 -1.40 -2.63 12.63
CA VAL A 19 -0.83 -1.69 13.62
C VAL A 19 -0.84 -0.24 13.14
N ASP A 20 -0.84 -0.03 11.82
CA ASP A 20 -1.08 1.28 11.18
C ASP A 20 -2.04 1.03 10.02
N ASP A 21 -3.23 1.63 10.09
CA ASP A 21 -4.31 1.39 9.15
C ASP A 21 -4.03 2.05 7.78
N TRP A 22 -4.85 1.70 6.80
CA TRP A 22 -4.74 2.15 5.43
C TRP A 22 -4.72 3.68 5.33
N ARG A 23 -3.56 4.25 4.96
CA ARG A 23 -3.40 5.70 4.81
C ARG A 23 -2.60 6.07 3.58
N ALA A 24 -2.90 7.24 3.03
CA ALA A 24 -2.12 7.81 1.95
C ALA A 24 -0.73 8.24 2.46
N TRP A 25 0.30 7.98 1.68
CA TRP A 25 1.61 8.59 1.86
C TRP A 25 1.83 9.68 0.81
N HIS A 26 2.55 10.72 1.20
CA HIS A 26 2.67 11.95 0.42
C HIS A 26 4.12 12.23 0.04
N LEU A 27 4.32 12.71 -1.18
CA LEU A 27 5.59 13.24 -1.67
C LEU A 27 5.29 14.53 -2.42
N GLY A 28 5.99 15.62 -2.09
CA GLY A 28 5.75 16.93 -2.73
C GLY A 28 4.32 17.46 -2.56
N GLY A 29 3.65 17.17 -1.43
CA GLY A 29 2.28 17.61 -1.16
C GLY A 29 1.19 16.84 -1.92
N GLN A 30 1.55 15.83 -2.72
CA GLN A 30 0.61 14.98 -3.45
C GLN A 30 0.61 13.56 -2.90
N SER A 31 -0.54 12.87 -2.97
CA SER A 31 -0.61 11.45 -2.64
C SER A 31 0.18 10.64 -3.67
N ALA A 32 1.21 9.95 -3.19
CA ALA A 32 2.09 9.10 -3.98
C ALA A 32 1.71 7.60 -3.90
N GLY A 33 0.75 7.27 -3.04
CA GLY A 33 0.17 5.94 -2.89
C GLY A 33 -0.43 5.72 -1.51
N PHE A 34 -0.59 4.45 -1.13
CA PHE A 34 -1.13 4.02 0.15
C PHE A 34 -0.21 3.05 0.88
N THR A 35 -0.24 3.07 2.20
CA THR A 35 0.51 2.17 3.08
C THR A 35 -0.41 1.56 4.14
N ILE A 36 -0.07 0.35 4.58
CA ILE A 36 -0.65 -0.35 5.74
C ILE A 36 0.45 -1.17 6.41
N SER A 37 0.49 -1.17 7.74
CA SER A 37 1.51 -1.91 8.50
C SER A 37 0.88 -2.94 9.43
N TYR A 38 1.57 -4.07 9.58
CA TYR A 38 1.13 -5.24 10.33
C TYR A 38 2.08 -5.56 11.49
N LEU A 39 1.55 -6.25 12.52
CA LEU A 39 2.24 -6.55 13.77
C LEU A 39 3.50 -7.41 13.60
N ASN A 40 3.63 -8.15 12.49
CA ASN A 40 4.81 -8.94 12.14
C ASN A 40 5.94 -8.10 11.49
N ASN A 41 6.00 -6.79 11.74
CA ASN A 41 6.93 -5.83 11.13
C ASN A 41 6.85 -5.75 9.60
N MET A 42 5.73 -6.16 9.00
CA MET A 42 5.51 -6.07 7.56
C MET A 42 4.77 -4.79 7.20
N THR A 43 5.20 -4.12 6.14
CA THR A 43 4.51 -2.96 5.55
C THR A 43 4.18 -3.24 4.10
N PHE A 44 2.92 -3.07 3.71
CA PHE A 44 2.49 -3.12 2.32
C PHE A 44 2.30 -1.68 1.81
N THR A 45 2.94 -1.37 0.68
CA THR A 45 2.85 -0.05 0.05
C THR A 45 2.45 -0.17 -1.41
N THR A 46 1.66 0.78 -1.88
CA THR A 46 1.31 0.97 -3.27
C THR A 46 1.96 2.24 -3.79
N ILE A 47 2.28 2.26 -5.09
CA ILE A 47 2.79 3.44 -5.77
C ILE A 47 1.75 3.86 -6.80
N LYS A 48 1.27 5.10 -6.68
CA LYS A 48 0.42 5.73 -7.68
C LYS A 48 1.30 6.12 -8.86
N VAL A 49 0.98 5.62 -10.05
CA VAL A 49 1.60 6.09 -11.28
C VAL A 49 1.09 7.49 -11.56
N GLN A 50 2.00 8.47 -11.60
CA GLN A 50 1.67 9.83 -11.98
C GLN A 50 1.50 9.87 -13.49
N SER A 51 0.28 10.21 -13.94
CA SER A 51 0.07 10.49 -15.36
C SER A 51 0.61 11.89 -15.63
N VAL A 52 1.75 11.96 -16.31
CA VAL A 52 2.22 13.22 -16.90
C VAL A 52 1.37 13.44 -18.16
N HIS A 53 0.51 14.45 -18.15
CA HIS A 53 -0.04 14.95 -19.41
C HIS A 53 1.10 15.66 -20.15
N ALA A 54 1.44 15.15 -21.32
CA ALA A 54 2.20 15.87 -22.34
C ALA A 54 1.24 16.70 -23.19
#